data_AF-A0A1A8JJ47-F1
#
_entry.id   AF-A0A1A8JJ47-F1
#
_cell.length_a   1.000
_cell.length_b   1.000
_cell.length_c   1.000
_cell.angle_alpha   90.00
_cell.angle_beta   90.00
_cell.angle_gamma   90.00
#
_symmetry.space_group_name_H-M   'P 1'
#
loop_
_entity.id
_entity.type
_entity.pdbx_description
1 polymer ?
#
loop_
_entity_poly.entity_id
_entity_poly.type
_entity_poly.pdbx_seq_one_letter_code
_entity_poly.pdbx_strand_id
1 'polypeptide(L)'
;GRAKRFASVPRYVETLVVADESMAQFHGDDLKHYLLTLMSVAARLYRHPTILNSISITVVKIMIISEEDKGPKVSGNAAMTLRNFCTWQKKMNKNNDKHPDYWDTAILFTRQDLCGASTCDTLGMADVGTMCDPKRSCSVIEDDGLPSAFTTAHELGHVFNMPHDNVKACEDVFGKLQENHMMSPTLIQINRTSPWSPCSAAIITEFLDGGHGDCLLDQPQKTLALSDTLPGSSYSLNRQCELAFGEGSKPCPFMQPPCSRLWCTGQSSGHLVCMTRHFPWADGTR
;
A
#
# COMPACT_ATOMS: atom_id res chain seq x y z
N GLY A 1 -0.36 29.20 32.60
CA GLY A 1 0.77 28.51 31.94
C GLY A 1 0.42 28.28 30.50
N ARG A 2 1.34 28.57 29.57
CA ARG A 2 1.13 28.36 28.12
C ARG A 2 0.99 26.86 27.90
N ALA A 3 -0.18 26.40 27.46
CA ALA A 3 -0.39 24.99 27.11
C ALA A 3 0.70 24.56 26.13
N LYS A 4 1.40 23.46 26.41
CA LYS A 4 2.28 22.83 25.42
C LYS A 4 1.40 22.56 24.20
N ARG A 5 1.70 23.21 23.07
CA ARG A 5 1.14 22.78 21.79
C ARG A 5 1.59 21.32 21.63
N PHE A 6 0.66 20.39 21.56
CA PHE A 6 0.93 19.00 21.17
C PHE A 6 1.46 19.05 19.73
N ALA A 7 2.76 19.23 19.59
CA ALA A 7 3.42 19.01 18.31
C ALA A 7 3.48 17.49 18.13
N SER A 8 2.90 16.98 17.05
CA SER A 8 3.00 15.56 16.69
C SER A 8 4.49 15.16 16.66
N VAL A 9 4.85 14.14 17.43
CA VAL A 9 6.20 13.59 17.45
C VAL A 9 6.43 12.89 16.10
N PRO A 10 7.50 13.22 15.35
CA PRO A 10 7.80 12.53 14.10
C PRO A 10 7.94 11.02 14.31
N ARG A 11 7.27 10.24 13.47
CA ARG A 11 7.35 8.78 13.42
C ARG A 11 7.95 8.36 12.08
N TYR A 12 8.92 7.47 12.11
CA TYR A 12 9.58 6.90 10.92
C TYR A 12 9.21 5.44 10.84
N VAL A 13 8.66 5.01 9.70
CA VAL A 13 8.35 3.60 9.48
C VAL A 13 9.44 3.03 8.61
N GLU A 14 10.31 2.22 9.20
CA GLU A 14 11.35 1.48 8.49
C GLU A 14 10.73 0.27 7.79
N THR A 15 10.59 0.34 6.47
CA THR A 15 9.87 -0.66 5.68
C THR A 15 10.80 -1.56 4.89
N LEU A 16 10.67 -2.87 5.09
CA LEU A 16 11.13 -3.88 4.14
C LEU A 16 10.10 -4.06 3.03
N VAL A 17 10.53 -3.95 1.78
CA VAL A 17 9.70 -4.28 0.61
C VAL A 17 10.20 -5.59 0.01
N VAL A 18 9.30 -6.54 -0.19
CA VAL A 18 9.58 -7.84 -0.78
C VAL A 18 8.75 -8.00 -2.04
N ALA A 19 9.36 -8.48 -3.11
CA ALA A 19 8.66 -8.86 -4.33
C ALA A 19 8.93 -10.34 -4.60
N ASP A 20 7.86 -11.09 -4.85
CA ASP A 20 7.97 -12.51 -5.16
C ASP A 20 8.41 -12.77 -6.61
N GLU A 21 8.49 -14.05 -6.98
CA GLU A 21 8.92 -14.45 -8.31
C GLU A 21 7.98 -13.92 -9.41
N SER A 22 6.67 -13.92 -9.16
CA SER A 22 5.68 -13.44 -10.12
C SER A 22 5.84 -11.95 -10.44
N MET A 23 6.21 -11.14 -9.44
CA MET A 23 6.57 -9.73 -9.63
C MET A 23 7.84 -9.59 -10.49
N ALA A 24 8.86 -10.40 -10.21
CA ALA A 24 10.13 -10.38 -10.95
C ALA A 24 9.94 -10.74 -12.42
N GLN A 25 9.14 -11.78 -12.69
CA GLN A 25 8.82 -12.22 -14.05
C GLN A 25 8.03 -11.15 -14.82
N PHE A 26 7.06 -10.49 -14.18
CA PHE A 26 6.19 -9.52 -14.85
C PHE A 26 6.89 -8.19 -15.14
N HIS A 27 7.63 -7.65 -14.17
CA HIS A 27 8.22 -6.31 -14.27
C HIS A 27 9.64 -6.30 -14.84
N GLY A 28 10.35 -7.44 -14.80
CA GLY A 28 11.73 -7.54 -15.26
C GLY A 28 12.65 -6.51 -14.60
N ASP A 29 13.47 -5.85 -15.42
CA ASP A 29 14.46 -4.88 -14.95
C ASP A 29 13.85 -3.63 -14.28
N ASP A 30 12.59 -3.30 -14.57
CA ASP A 30 11.91 -2.13 -13.99
C ASP A 30 11.37 -2.37 -12.56
N LEU A 31 11.35 -3.63 -12.09
CA LEU A 31 10.69 -4.00 -10.82
C LEU A 31 11.10 -3.10 -9.64
N LYS A 32 12.41 -2.83 -9.50
CA LYS A 32 12.89 -2.01 -8.38
C LYS A 32 12.40 -0.56 -8.48
N HIS A 33 12.39 0.01 -9.68
CA HIS A 33 11.89 1.37 -9.90
C HIS A 33 10.37 1.44 -9.68
N TYR A 34 9.66 0.43 -10.15
CA TYR A 34 8.22 0.26 -9.94
C TYR A 34 7.85 0.23 -8.46
N LEU A 35 8.47 -0.64 -7.67
CA LEU A 35 8.22 -0.74 -6.22
C LEU A 35 8.50 0.59 -5.49
N LEU A 36 9.62 1.26 -5.82
CA LEU A 36 9.93 2.57 -5.24
C LEU A 36 8.92 3.65 -5.63
N THR A 37 8.30 3.54 -6.81
CA THR A 37 7.22 4.44 -7.24
C THR A 37 5.93 4.17 -6.46
N LEU A 38 5.56 2.91 -6.22
CA LEU A 38 4.40 2.60 -5.37
C LEU A 38 4.61 3.11 -3.95
N MET A 39 5.79 2.86 -3.38
CA MET A 39 6.13 3.32 -2.03
C MET A 39 6.20 4.85 -1.92
N SER A 40 6.60 5.57 -2.97
CA SER A 40 6.61 7.04 -2.94
C SER A 40 5.20 7.62 -2.88
N VAL A 41 4.24 7.01 -3.58
CA VAL A 41 2.82 7.39 -3.51
C VAL A 41 2.26 7.07 -2.12
N ALA A 42 2.48 5.87 -1.59
CA ALA A 42 2.04 5.52 -0.24
C ALA A 42 2.63 6.47 0.82
N ALA A 43 3.93 6.78 0.73
CA ALA A 43 4.58 7.74 1.62
C ALA A 43 3.97 9.15 1.53
N ARG A 44 3.58 9.60 0.34
CA ARG A 44 2.88 10.89 0.15
C ARG A 44 1.50 10.90 0.79
N LEU A 45 0.75 9.80 0.70
CA LEU A 45 -0.55 9.67 1.35
C LEU A 45 -0.41 9.81 2.87
N TYR A 46 0.58 9.16 3.50
CA TYR A 46 0.86 9.29 4.93
C TYR A 46 1.42 10.67 5.36
N ARG A 47 1.90 11.47 4.41
CA ARG A 47 2.27 12.88 4.67
C ARG A 47 1.10 13.84 4.52
N HIS A 48 -0.07 13.38 4.06
CA HIS A 48 -1.22 14.25 3.84
C HIS A 48 -1.76 14.78 5.18
N PRO A 49 -2.07 16.09 5.31
CA PRO A 49 -2.45 16.69 6.59
C PRO A 49 -3.65 16.06 7.29
N THR A 50 -4.55 15.40 6.54
CA THR A 50 -5.76 14.78 7.09
C THR A 50 -5.49 13.58 7.98
N ILE A 51 -4.28 13.00 7.98
CA ILE A 51 -3.89 11.95 8.93
C ILE A 51 -3.59 12.49 10.35
N LEU A 52 -3.39 13.81 10.47
CA LEU A 52 -3.14 14.56 11.71
C LEU A 52 -1.89 14.12 12.51
N ASN A 53 -1.05 13.26 11.93
CA ASN A 53 0.18 12.74 12.55
C ASN A 53 1.38 12.91 11.61
N SER A 54 2.56 13.17 12.19
CA SER A 54 3.81 13.27 11.43
C SER A 54 4.37 11.87 11.22
N ILE A 55 4.04 11.26 10.08
CA ILE A 55 4.46 9.89 9.73
C ILE A 55 5.30 9.94 8.44
N SER A 56 6.48 9.33 8.48
CA SER A 56 7.35 9.18 7.32
C SER A 56 7.57 7.71 7.02
N ILE A 57 6.91 7.21 5.97
CA ILE A 57 7.20 5.88 5.43
C ILE A 57 8.55 5.93 4.71
N THR A 58 9.45 5.01 5.06
CA THR A 58 10.80 4.92 4.49
C THR A 58 11.09 3.49 4.05
N VAL A 59 11.80 3.32 2.94
CA VAL A 59 12.22 2.00 2.48
C VAL A 59 13.67 1.79 2.88
N VAL A 60 13.92 0.87 3.82
CA VAL A 60 15.28 0.54 4.27
C VAL A 60 15.90 -0.57 3.44
N LYS A 61 15.06 -1.47 2.88
CA LYS A 61 15.52 -2.62 2.11
C LYS A 61 14.48 -3.08 1.09
N ILE A 62 14.97 -3.53 -0.07
CA ILE A 62 14.18 -4.27 -1.06
C ILE A 62 14.78 -5.67 -1.22
N MET A 63 13.94 -6.70 -1.17
CA MET A 63 14.31 -8.09 -1.45
C MET A 63 13.48 -8.63 -2.60
N ILE A 64 14.14 -9.02 -3.69
CA ILE A 64 13.49 -9.66 -4.84
C ILE A 64 13.74 -11.16 -4.73
N ILE A 65 12.69 -11.94 -4.63
CA ILE A 65 12.76 -13.40 -4.57
C ILE A 65 12.67 -13.92 -5.99
N SER A 66 13.79 -14.41 -6.52
CA SER A 66 13.86 -14.99 -7.87
C SER A 66 13.65 -16.51 -7.91
N GLU A 67 13.64 -17.17 -6.74
CA GLU A 67 13.44 -18.62 -6.61
C GLU A 67 12.44 -18.87 -5.48
N GLU A 68 11.31 -19.50 -5.79
CA GLU A 68 10.20 -19.73 -4.86
C GLU A 68 10.65 -20.35 -3.51
N ASP A 69 11.54 -21.35 -3.56
CA ASP A 69 12.04 -22.05 -2.37
C ASP A 69 12.85 -21.19 -1.39
N LYS A 70 13.29 -20.00 -1.81
CA LYS A 70 14.04 -19.06 -0.95
C LYS A 70 13.13 -18.02 -0.28
N GLY A 71 11.88 -17.89 -0.74
CA GLY A 71 10.90 -16.92 -0.29
C GLY A 71 9.87 -17.47 0.72
N PRO A 72 8.89 -16.63 1.11
CA PRO A 72 7.68 -17.10 1.74
C PRO A 72 6.83 -17.90 0.75
N LYS A 73 6.08 -18.89 1.23
CA LYS A 73 5.10 -19.60 0.41
C LYS A 73 3.91 -18.69 0.11
N VAL A 74 3.72 -18.39 -1.17
CA VAL A 74 2.60 -17.59 -1.69
C VAL A 74 1.54 -18.52 -2.27
N SER A 75 0.27 -18.23 -2.00
CA SER A 75 -0.86 -18.96 -2.53
C SER A 75 -2.02 -18.01 -2.81
N GLY A 76 -3.04 -18.46 -3.54
CA GLY A 76 -4.26 -17.68 -3.71
C GLY A 76 -5.08 -17.50 -2.42
N ASN A 77 -4.70 -18.08 -1.28
CA ASN A 77 -5.32 -17.77 0.00
C ASN A 77 -4.57 -16.64 0.69
N ALA A 78 -5.16 -15.44 0.71
CA ALA A 78 -4.53 -14.23 1.26
C ALA A 78 -4.09 -14.39 2.72
N ALA A 79 -4.92 -15.00 3.56
CA ALA A 79 -4.63 -15.20 4.99
C ALA A 79 -3.47 -16.18 5.21
N MET A 80 -3.39 -17.25 4.41
CA MET A 80 -2.27 -18.18 4.46
C MET A 80 -0.98 -17.52 3.98
N THR A 81 -1.05 -16.76 2.88
CA THR A 81 0.08 -15.99 2.34
C THR A 81 0.61 -14.99 3.36
N LEU A 82 -0.27 -14.22 4.02
CA LEU A 82 0.10 -13.30 5.09
C LEU A 82 0.82 -14.05 6.22
N ARG A 83 0.22 -15.13 6.76
CA ARG A 83 0.84 -15.91 7.84
C ARG A 83 2.23 -16.43 7.49
N ASN A 84 2.39 -16.97 6.29
CA ASN A 84 3.68 -17.47 5.79
C ASN A 84 4.70 -16.34 5.67
N PHE A 85 4.30 -15.21 5.10
CA PHE A 85 5.15 -14.05 4.93
C PHE A 85 5.59 -13.44 6.27
N CYS A 86 4.67 -13.23 7.22
CA CYS A 86 4.97 -12.73 8.55
C CYS A 86 5.98 -13.62 9.29
N THR A 87 5.84 -14.94 9.17
CA THR A 87 6.79 -15.91 9.75
C THR A 87 8.17 -15.80 9.09
N TRP A 88 8.21 -15.70 7.75
CA TRP A 88 9.44 -15.59 6.99
C TRP A 88 10.17 -14.26 7.26
N GLN A 89 9.46 -13.12 7.20
CA GLN A 89 10.07 -11.80 7.38
C GLN A 89 10.69 -11.67 8.79
N LYS A 90 10.01 -12.20 9.82
CA LYS A 90 10.53 -12.12 11.19
C LYS A 90 11.84 -12.89 11.34
N LYS A 91 11.99 -14.02 10.64
CA LYS A 91 13.23 -14.81 10.62
C LYS A 91 14.38 -14.06 9.94
N MET A 92 14.07 -13.20 8.97
CA MET A 92 15.06 -12.40 8.25
C MET A 92 15.42 -11.09 8.96
N ASN A 93 14.54 -10.59 9.82
CA ASN A 93 14.73 -9.32 10.54
C ASN A 93 15.82 -9.43 11.63
N LYS A 94 16.35 -8.29 12.04
CA LYS A 94 17.29 -8.17 13.16
C LYS A 94 16.53 -8.23 14.49
N ASN A 95 17.28 -8.46 15.57
CA ASN A 95 16.72 -8.53 16.92
C ASN A 95 16.68 -7.18 17.64
N ASN A 96 17.31 -6.16 17.05
CA ASN A 96 17.45 -4.84 17.66
C ASN A 96 17.21 -3.78 16.59
N ASP A 97 16.32 -2.85 16.93
CA ASP A 97 15.92 -1.69 16.15
C ASP A 97 17.09 -0.80 15.74
N LYS A 98 18.11 -0.72 16.60
CA LYS A 98 19.31 0.08 16.32
C LYS A 98 20.20 -0.45 15.19
N HIS A 99 19.88 -1.62 14.62
CA HIS A 99 20.66 -2.20 13.54
C HIS A 99 20.27 -1.53 12.20
N PRO A 100 21.20 -1.09 11.35
CA PRO A 100 20.91 -0.43 10.08
C PRO A 100 20.09 -1.24 9.04
N ASP A 101 19.81 -2.51 9.32
CA ASP A 101 19.07 -3.42 8.44
C ASP A 101 17.82 -3.97 9.15
N TYR A 102 17.45 -3.38 10.30
CA TYR A 102 16.18 -3.64 10.94
C TYR A 102 15.05 -2.99 10.13
N TRP A 103 13.83 -3.48 10.32
CA TRP A 103 12.62 -2.87 9.81
C TRP A 103 11.48 -3.05 10.81
N ASP A 104 10.63 -2.03 10.92
CA ASP A 104 9.41 -2.06 11.72
C ASP A 104 8.35 -2.95 11.10
N THR A 105 8.22 -2.85 9.77
CA THR A 105 7.16 -3.51 9.01
C THR A 105 7.68 -4.05 7.68
N ALA A 106 7.01 -5.07 7.16
CA ALA A 106 7.38 -5.71 5.90
C ALA A 106 6.17 -5.81 4.97
N ILE A 107 6.38 -5.55 3.67
CA ILE A 107 5.31 -5.58 2.66
C ILE A 107 5.73 -6.53 1.54
N LEU A 108 4.89 -7.54 1.27
CA LEU A 108 5.07 -8.46 0.15
C LEU A 108 4.18 -8.02 -1.01
N PHE A 109 4.78 -7.83 -2.19
CA PHE A 109 4.06 -7.69 -3.45
C PHE A 109 4.08 -9.00 -4.22
N THR A 110 2.93 -9.38 -4.77
CA THR A 110 2.74 -10.56 -5.61
C THR A 110 1.78 -10.28 -6.76
N ARG A 111 1.98 -10.89 -7.93
CA ARG A 111 1.01 -10.92 -9.04
C ARG A 111 0.08 -12.14 -8.98
N GLN A 112 0.20 -12.96 -7.94
CA GLN A 112 -0.75 -14.04 -7.67
C GLN A 112 -2.10 -13.44 -7.26
N ASP A 113 -3.18 -13.88 -7.90
CA ASP A 113 -4.56 -13.53 -7.54
C ASP A 113 -4.86 -14.01 -6.10
N LEU A 114 -5.11 -13.06 -5.19
CA LEU A 114 -5.34 -13.28 -3.78
C LEU A 114 -6.83 -13.29 -3.47
N CYS A 115 -7.28 -14.41 -2.91
CA CYS A 115 -8.63 -14.60 -2.44
C CYS A 115 -8.72 -14.58 -0.92
N GLY A 116 -9.69 -13.83 -0.41
CA GLY A 116 -10.16 -13.90 0.96
C GLY A 116 -10.99 -15.16 1.21
N ALA A 117 -11.61 -15.24 2.40
CA ALA A 117 -12.42 -16.40 2.77
C ALA A 117 -13.70 -16.58 1.93
N SER A 118 -14.17 -15.51 1.27
CA SER A 118 -15.48 -15.48 0.61
C SER A 118 -15.45 -14.92 -0.81
N THR A 119 -14.46 -14.10 -1.17
CA THR A 119 -14.32 -13.47 -2.49
C THR A 119 -12.85 -13.38 -2.90
N CYS A 120 -12.61 -13.25 -4.20
CA CYS A 120 -11.29 -12.93 -4.78
C CYS A 120 -11.15 -11.43 -5.13
N ASP A 121 -11.95 -10.57 -4.50
CA ASP A 121 -11.82 -9.11 -4.65
C ASP A 121 -10.77 -8.54 -3.66
N THR A 122 -9.97 -9.41 -3.03
CA THR A 122 -9.05 -9.05 -1.95
C THR A 122 -7.68 -8.66 -2.52
N LEU A 123 -7.46 -7.37 -2.74
CA LEU A 123 -6.20 -6.86 -3.28
C LEU A 123 -5.05 -6.82 -2.23
N GLY A 124 -5.35 -7.03 -0.95
CA GLY A 124 -4.36 -6.98 0.11
C GLY A 124 -4.86 -7.58 1.42
N MET A 125 -3.93 -7.83 2.35
CA MET A 125 -4.26 -8.24 3.71
C MET A 125 -3.16 -7.87 4.70
N ALA A 126 -3.57 -7.43 5.89
CA ALA A 126 -2.71 -7.18 7.04
C ALA A 126 -3.43 -7.49 8.36
N ASP A 127 -2.66 -7.75 9.42
CA ASP A 127 -3.20 -7.78 10.79
C ASP A 127 -3.40 -6.35 11.31
N VAL A 128 -4.42 -6.17 12.16
CA VAL A 128 -4.75 -4.86 12.73
C VAL A 128 -3.92 -4.55 13.98
N GLY A 129 -3.31 -3.35 14.02
CA GLY A 129 -2.65 -2.80 15.20
C GLY A 129 -1.35 -3.51 15.58
N THR A 130 -0.57 -3.92 14.59
CA THR A 130 0.62 -4.75 14.76
C THR A 130 1.93 -4.04 14.46
N MET A 131 1.93 -2.72 14.21
CA MET A 131 3.11 -1.97 13.74
C MET A 131 4.41 -2.27 14.49
N CYS A 132 4.40 -2.24 15.82
CA CYS A 132 5.57 -2.55 16.66
C CYS A 132 5.57 -3.99 17.21
N ASP A 133 4.86 -4.92 16.59
CA ASP A 133 4.97 -6.37 16.84
C ASP A 133 5.81 -7.01 15.71
N PRO A 134 7.11 -7.29 15.94
CA PRO A 134 7.99 -7.79 14.88
C PRO A 134 7.54 -9.11 14.25
N LYS A 135 6.64 -9.87 14.89
CA LYS A 135 6.12 -11.14 14.36
C LYS A 135 4.91 -10.94 13.45
N ARG A 136 4.19 -9.82 13.58
CA ARG A 136 2.90 -9.58 12.92
C ARG A 136 2.81 -8.25 12.17
N SER A 137 3.85 -7.40 12.22
CA SER A 137 3.95 -6.19 11.42
C SER A 137 4.33 -6.54 9.98
N CYS A 138 3.30 -6.87 9.19
CA CYS A 138 3.44 -7.36 7.83
C CYS A 138 2.15 -7.15 7.04
N SER A 139 2.30 -6.95 5.73
CA SER A 139 1.18 -6.84 4.79
C SER A 139 1.50 -7.61 3.51
N VAL A 140 0.47 -8.13 2.85
CA VAL A 140 0.57 -8.73 1.51
C VAL A 140 -0.31 -7.92 0.55
N ILE A 141 0.21 -7.66 -0.65
CA ILE A 141 -0.41 -6.81 -1.66
C ILE A 141 -0.41 -7.59 -2.98
N GLU A 142 -1.60 -7.78 -3.55
CA GLU A 142 -1.75 -8.15 -4.95
C GLU A 142 -1.45 -6.93 -5.82
N ASP A 143 -0.46 -7.05 -6.68
CA ASP A 143 -0.09 -6.02 -7.64
C ASP A 143 -1.02 -6.05 -8.85
N ASP A 144 -1.71 -4.94 -9.05
CA ASP A 144 -2.61 -4.69 -10.16
C ASP A 144 -2.31 -3.40 -10.92
N GLY A 145 -1.07 -2.94 -10.81
CA GLY A 145 -0.56 -1.74 -11.42
C GLY A 145 -0.37 -0.61 -10.41
N LEU A 146 -0.21 0.62 -10.91
CA LEU A 146 0.02 1.78 -10.03
C LEU A 146 -1.02 2.00 -8.91
N PRO A 147 -2.29 1.59 -9.05
CA PRO A 147 -3.24 1.62 -7.94
C PRO A 147 -2.84 0.82 -6.70
N SER A 148 -1.97 -0.18 -6.81
CA SER A 148 -1.51 -0.98 -5.67
C SER A 148 -0.76 -0.16 -4.62
N ALA A 149 -0.34 1.07 -4.94
CA ALA A 149 0.12 2.04 -3.95
C ALA A 149 -0.96 2.46 -2.93
N PHE A 150 -2.22 2.55 -3.36
CA PHE A 150 -3.36 2.83 -2.48
C PHE A 150 -3.69 1.62 -1.62
N THR A 151 -3.63 0.40 -2.19
CA THR A 151 -3.73 -0.85 -1.43
C THR A 151 -2.63 -0.93 -0.37
N THR A 152 -1.39 -0.58 -0.73
CA THR A 152 -0.26 -0.51 0.21
C THR A 152 -0.53 0.45 1.37
N ALA A 153 -1.08 1.64 1.07
CA ALA A 153 -1.43 2.60 2.10
C ALA A 153 -2.61 2.13 2.98
N HIS A 154 -3.59 1.45 2.40
CA HIS A 154 -4.73 0.87 3.11
C HIS A 154 -4.28 -0.22 4.10
N GLU A 155 -3.48 -1.19 3.64
CA GLU A 155 -3.00 -2.28 4.50
C GLU A 155 -2.08 -1.77 5.61
N LEU A 156 -1.22 -0.78 5.33
CA LEU A 156 -0.47 -0.10 6.39
C LEU A 156 -1.39 0.60 7.39
N GLY A 157 -2.56 1.08 6.96
CA GLY A 157 -3.59 1.67 7.83
C GLY A 157 -4.08 0.65 8.85
N HIS A 158 -4.34 -0.59 8.42
CA HIS A 158 -4.65 -1.69 9.33
C HIS A 158 -3.50 -1.97 10.29
N VAL A 159 -2.25 -2.02 9.84
CA VAL A 159 -1.08 -2.19 10.72
C VAL A 159 -1.01 -1.08 11.79
N PHE A 160 -1.45 0.14 11.44
CA PHE A 160 -1.65 1.29 12.35
C PHE A 160 -2.98 1.28 13.13
N ASN A 161 -3.63 0.12 13.24
CA ASN A 161 -4.86 -0.12 13.98
C ASN A 161 -6.14 0.48 13.37
N MET A 162 -6.10 1.06 12.18
CA MET A 162 -7.30 1.64 11.56
C MET A 162 -8.26 0.51 11.13
N PRO A 163 -9.54 0.56 11.53
CA PRO A 163 -10.57 -0.30 10.95
C PRO A 163 -11.04 0.27 9.60
N HIS A 164 -11.87 -0.48 8.88
CA HIS A 164 -12.59 0.09 7.74
C HIS A 164 -13.54 1.21 8.18
N ASP A 165 -13.69 2.22 7.32
CA ASP A 165 -14.52 3.41 7.58
C ASP A 165 -16.02 3.11 7.77
N ASN A 166 -16.49 1.95 7.32
CA ASN A 166 -17.89 1.52 7.45
C ASN A 166 -18.16 0.67 8.70
N VAL A 167 -17.18 0.45 9.58
CA VAL A 167 -17.46 -0.24 10.84
C VAL A 167 -18.33 0.63 11.74
N LYS A 168 -19.23 -0.01 12.49
CA LYS A 168 -20.19 0.69 13.36
C LYS A 168 -19.53 1.65 14.35
N ALA A 169 -18.37 1.30 14.89
CA ALA A 169 -17.64 2.18 15.81
C ALA A 169 -17.22 3.51 15.16
N CYS A 170 -16.85 3.52 13.88
CA CYS A 170 -16.56 4.76 13.15
C CYS A 170 -17.85 5.55 12.87
N GLU A 171 -18.90 4.87 12.42
CA GLU A 171 -20.18 5.53 12.10
C GLU A 171 -20.85 6.14 13.33
N ASP A 172 -20.85 5.44 14.47
CA ASP A 172 -21.48 5.89 15.72
C ASP A 172 -20.80 7.17 16.27
N VAL A 173 -19.49 7.33 16.05
CA VAL A 173 -18.70 8.46 16.60
C VAL A 173 -18.56 9.62 15.62
N PHE A 174 -18.30 9.32 14.34
CA PHE A 174 -17.98 10.33 13.32
C PHE A 174 -19.11 10.55 12.30
N GLY A 175 -20.17 9.76 12.38
CA GLY A 175 -21.29 9.78 11.44
C GLY A 175 -20.97 9.05 10.14
N LYS A 176 -21.99 8.95 9.28
CA LYS A 176 -21.86 8.33 7.97
C LYS A 176 -21.11 9.22 6.99
N LEU A 177 -19.99 8.71 6.49
CA LEU A 177 -19.16 9.38 5.49
C LEU A 177 -19.91 9.46 4.14
N GLN A 178 -19.72 10.57 3.43
CA GLN A 178 -20.36 10.84 2.13
C GLN A 178 -19.45 10.48 0.95
N GLU A 179 -18.16 10.35 1.19
CA GLU A 179 -17.14 10.06 0.19
C GLU A 179 -16.28 8.89 0.67
N ASN A 180 -15.61 8.22 -0.26
CA ASN A 180 -14.70 7.13 0.07
C ASN A 180 -13.33 7.70 0.46
N HIS A 181 -12.79 7.23 1.58
CA HIS A 181 -11.45 7.55 2.06
C HIS A 181 -10.57 6.30 1.99
N MET A 182 -9.30 6.42 2.38
CA MET A 182 -8.29 5.37 2.22
C MET A 182 -8.71 4.06 2.89
N MET A 183 -9.38 4.12 4.04
CA MET A 183 -9.86 2.95 4.78
C MET A 183 -11.29 2.52 4.38
N SER A 184 -11.80 2.98 3.24
CA SER A 184 -13.00 2.41 2.62
C SER A 184 -12.78 0.93 2.30
N PRO A 185 -13.75 0.04 2.55
CA PRO A 185 -13.65 -1.39 2.22
C PRO A 185 -13.53 -1.65 0.70
N THR A 186 -13.80 -0.62 -0.13
CA THR A 186 -13.54 -0.64 -1.56
C THR A 186 -12.69 0.56 -1.94
N LEU A 187 -11.59 0.31 -2.66
CA LEU A 187 -10.63 1.35 -3.07
C LEU A 187 -11.08 2.11 -4.33
N ILE A 188 -12.37 2.36 -4.48
CA ILE A 188 -12.96 3.00 -5.65
C ILE A 188 -13.26 4.46 -5.32
N GLN A 189 -12.87 5.39 -6.20
CA GLN A 189 -13.19 6.83 -6.09
C GLN A 189 -12.76 7.45 -4.76
N ILE A 190 -11.58 7.09 -4.26
CA ILE A 190 -10.99 7.68 -3.05
C ILE A 190 -10.86 9.20 -3.20
N ASN A 191 -11.31 9.95 -2.20
CA ASN A 191 -11.14 11.39 -2.15
C ASN A 191 -9.64 11.73 -2.01
N ARG A 192 -9.05 12.27 -3.07
CA ARG A 192 -7.62 12.62 -3.12
C ARG A 192 -7.27 13.93 -2.39
N THR A 193 -8.23 14.82 -2.17
CA THR A 193 -8.03 16.06 -1.40
C THR A 193 -8.19 15.83 0.10
N SER A 194 -8.87 14.74 0.49
CA SER A 194 -9.02 14.28 1.86
C SER A 194 -8.92 12.76 1.95
N PRO A 195 -7.72 12.18 1.73
CA PRO A 195 -7.52 10.74 1.66
C PRO A 195 -7.81 10.01 2.97
N TRP A 196 -7.60 10.64 4.13
CA TRP A 196 -7.85 9.99 5.43
C TRP A 196 -9.14 10.54 6.04
N SER A 197 -9.99 9.64 6.53
CA SER A 197 -11.23 10.01 7.22
C SER A 197 -10.94 10.53 8.64
N PRO A 198 -11.89 11.26 9.26
CA PRO A 198 -11.80 11.61 10.68
C PRO A 198 -11.63 10.40 11.60
N CYS A 199 -12.28 9.27 11.29
CA CYS A 199 -12.13 8.04 12.07
C CYS A 199 -10.70 7.50 11.97
N SER A 200 -10.17 7.39 10.75
CA SER A 200 -8.79 6.93 10.50
C SER A 200 -7.79 7.77 11.29
N ALA A 201 -7.89 9.10 11.19
CA ALA A 201 -6.99 10.03 11.86
C ALA A 201 -7.08 9.94 13.40
N ALA A 202 -8.29 9.78 13.95
CA ALA A 202 -8.47 9.62 15.39
C ALA A 202 -7.86 8.31 15.91
N ILE A 203 -8.11 7.19 15.22
CA ILE A 203 -7.63 5.86 15.62
C ILE A 203 -6.11 5.78 15.60
N ILE A 204 -5.45 6.30 14.55
CA ILE A 204 -3.97 6.30 14.53
C ILE A 204 -3.40 7.22 15.61
N THR A 205 -4.06 8.33 15.93
CA THR A 205 -3.61 9.23 17.00
C THR A 205 -3.67 8.51 18.34
N GLU A 206 -4.78 7.84 18.65
CA GLU A 206 -4.94 7.04 19.87
C GLU A 206 -3.92 5.90 19.95
N PHE A 207 -3.67 5.22 18.83
CA PHE A 207 -2.66 4.16 18.76
C PHE A 207 -1.24 4.68 19.09
N LEU A 208 -0.85 5.82 18.52
CA LEU A 208 0.45 6.43 18.76
C LEU A 208 0.58 7.04 20.16
N ASP A 209 -0.47 7.70 20.66
CA ASP A 209 -0.51 8.29 22.01
C ASP A 209 -0.54 7.21 23.10
N GLY A 210 -1.09 6.04 22.80
CA GLY A 210 -1.06 4.85 23.65
C GLY A 210 0.31 4.15 23.73
N GLY A 211 1.32 4.63 23.00
CA GLY A 211 2.67 4.06 22.98
C GLY A 211 2.83 2.83 22.08
N HIS A 212 1.82 2.49 21.26
CA HIS A 212 1.90 1.33 20.37
C HIS A 212 2.76 1.56 19.12
N GLY A 213 3.24 2.79 18.90
CA GLY A 213 4.14 3.18 17.82
C GLY A 213 5.55 3.56 18.26
N ASP A 214 6.00 3.12 19.44
CA ASP A 214 7.28 3.56 20.03
C ASP A 214 8.53 3.05 19.31
N CYS A 215 8.43 1.96 18.53
CA CYS A 215 9.50 1.54 17.61
C CYS A 215 9.75 2.58 16.51
N LEU A 216 8.78 3.41 16.18
CA LEU A 216 8.88 4.36 15.06
C LEU A 216 9.59 5.68 15.44
N LEU A 217 10.21 5.75 16.63
CA LEU A 217 10.74 7.01 17.17
C LEU A 217 12.15 7.31 16.70
N ASP A 218 12.93 6.30 16.33
CA ASP A 218 14.26 6.51 15.80
C ASP A 218 14.26 6.73 14.30
N GLN A 219 15.32 7.40 13.84
CA GLN A 219 15.48 7.72 12.42
C GLN A 219 16.27 6.62 11.73
N PRO A 220 15.83 6.16 10.55
CA PRO A 220 16.56 5.15 9.80
C PRO A 220 17.96 5.65 9.44
N GLN A 221 18.97 4.81 9.70
CA GLN A 221 20.36 5.14 9.39
C GLN A 221 20.63 5.15 7.88
N LYS A 222 19.93 4.30 7.13
CA LYS A 222 20.07 4.17 5.68
C LYS A 222 18.73 3.91 5.04
N THR A 223 18.37 4.73 4.06
CA THR A 223 17.14 4.59 3.28
C THR A 223 17.45 4.55 1.79
N LEU A 224 16.56 3.89 1.05
CA LEU A 224 16.49 4.02 -0.39
C LEU A 224 15.70 5.29 -0.72
N ALA A 225 16.22 6.07 -1.67
CA ALA A 225 15.55 7.28 -2.12
C ALA A 225 14.23 6.93 -2.82
N LEU A 226 13.13 7.48 -2.31
CA LEU A 226 11.84 7.44 -2.98
C LEU A 226 11.78 8.55 -4.03
N SER A 227 11.17 8.26 -5.18
CA SER A 227 11.09 9.24 -6.26
C SER A 227 10.18 10.41 -5.90
N ASP A 228 10.67 11.63 -6.13
CA ASP A 228 9.86 12.84 -6.08
C ASP A 228 9.07 13.11 -7.37
N THR A 229 9.24 12.28 -8.40
CA THR A 229 8.42 12.38 -9.62
C THR A 229 7.00 11.88 -9.37
N LEU A 230 6.05 12.41 -10.14
CA LEU A 230 4.68 11.86 -10.14
C LEU A 230 4.66 10.59 -11.00
N PRO A 231 3.94 9.53 -10.62
CA PRO A 231 4.04 8.24 -11.33
C PRO A 231 3.69 8.32 -12.81
N GLY A 232 2.71 9.15 -13.20
CA GLY A 232 2.31 9.35 -14.60
C GLY A 232 3.36 10.05 -15.47
N SER A 233 4.40 10.63 -14.86
CA SER A 233 5.57 11.15 -15.60
C SER A 233 6.59 10.05 -15.94
N SER A 234 6.66 8.98 -15.13
CA SER A 234 7.49 7.80 -15.40
C SER A 234 6.75 6.77 -16.26
N TYR A 235 5.43 6.65 -16.04
CA TYR A 235 4.60 5.62 -16.66
C TYR A 235 3.53 6.27 -17.55
N SER A 236 3.74 6.19 -18.87
CA SER A 236 2.76 6.67 -19.86
C SER A 236 1.39 6.00 -19.70
N LEU A 237 0.34 6.58 -20.28
CA LEU A 237 -1.00 6.00 -20.23
C LEU A 237 -1.05 4.57 -20.82
N ASN A 238 -0.28 4.31 -21.90
CA ASN A 238 -0.12 2.97 -22.45
C ASN A 238 0.48 2.01 -21.42
N ARG A 239 1.57 2.44 -20.76
CA ARG A 239 2.25 1.61 -19.77
C ARG A 239 1.36 1.34 -18.56
N GLN A 240 0.53 2.30 -18.15
CA GLN A 240 -0.47 2.09 -17.09
C GLN A 240 -1.48 0.99 -17.46
N CYS A 241 -1.92 0.93 -18.71
CA CYS A 241 -2.77 -0.16 -19.19
C CYS A 241 -2.05 -1.52 -19.17
N GLU A 242 -0.81 -1.57 -19.63
CA GLU A 242 -0.01 -2.79 -19.60
C GLU A 242 0.21 -3.32 -18.17
N LEU A 243 0.49 -2.42 -17.23
CA LEU A 243 0.64 -2.77 -15.81
C LEU A 243 -0.65 -3.37 -15.24
N ALA A 244 -1.81 -2.77 -15.56
CA ALA A 244 -3.10 -3.19 -15.00
C ALA A 244 -3.71 -4.45 -15.66
N PHE A 245 -3.48 -4.64 -16.96
CA PHE A 245 -4.18 -5.65 -17.76
C PHE A 245 -3.28 -6.55 -18.61
N GLY A 246 -1.95 -6.39 -18.50
CA GLY A 246 -0.97 -7.22 -19.18
C GLY A 246 -0.42 -6.62 -20.47
N GLU A 247 0.66 -7.22 -20.96
CA GLU A 247 1.40 -6.76 -22.14
C GLU A 247 0.48 -6.59 -23.37
N GLY A 248 0.67 -5.48 -24.09
CA GLY A 248 -0.12 -5.16 -25.28
C GLY A 248 -1.48 -4.51 -25.01
N SER A 249 -1.90 -4.38 -23.74
CA SER A 249 -3.08 -3.58 -23.38
C SER A 249 -2.84 -2.09 -23.66
N LYS A 250 -3.82 -1.43 -24.28
CA LYS A 250 -3.74 -0.03 -24.73
C LYS A 250 -4.90 0.81 -24.16
N PRO A 251 -4.76 2.14 -24.09
CA PRO A 251 -5.85 3.01 -23.69
C PRO A 251 -7.01 2.90 -24.68
N CYS A 252 -8.22 2.83 -24.15
CA CYS A 252 -9.41 2.74 -24.99
C CYS A 252 -9.69 4.04 -25.75
N PRO A 253 -9.99 3.97 -27.05
CA PRO A 253 -10.34 5.14 -27.84
C PRO A 253 -11.72 5.69 -27.40
N PHE A 254 -11.86 7.01 -27.38
CA PHE A 254 -13.14 7.73 -27.16
C PHE A 254 -13.83 7.56 -25.79
N MET A 255 -13.11 7.14 -24.74
CA MET A 255 -13.70 6.89 -23.42
C MET A 255 -13.40 8.01 -22.41
N GLN A 256 -14.49 8.67 -21.95
CA GLN A 256 -14.63 9.46 -20.70
C GLN A 256 -13.69 10.68 -20.54
N PRO A 257 -14.03 11.66 -19.67
CA PRO A 257 -13.15 12.81 -19.44
C PRO A 257 -11.76 12.36 -19.02
N PRO A 258 -10.68 12.98 -19.55
CA PRO A 258 -9.31 12.68 -19.16
C PRO A 258 -9.12 12.65 -17.64
N CYS A 259 -8.19 11.82 -17.17
CA CYS A 259 -7.82 11.66 -15.76
C CYS A 259 -8.88 11.03 -14.82
N SER A 260 -10.12 10.80 -15.28
CA SER A 260 -11.19 10.29 -14.41
C SER A 260 -11.09 8.80 -14.11
N ARG A 261 -10.98 7.96 -15.15
CA ARG A 261 -10.89 6.50 -15.06
C ARG A 261 -9.97 5.96 -16.14
N LEU A 262 -9.11 5.02 -15.76
CA LEU A 262 -8.27 4.28 -16.68
C LEU A 262 -9.09 3.17 -17.36
N TRP A 263 -9.27 3.30 -18.66
CA TRP A 263 -9.94 2.32 -19.51
C TRP A 263 -8.94 1.75 -20.50
N CYS A 264 -8.82 0.43 -20.51
CA CYS A 264 -7.80 -0.27 -21.28
C CYS A 264 -8.41 -1.42 -22.09
N THR A 265 -7.80 -1.70 -23.23
CA THR A 265 -8.20 -2.80 -24.09
C THR A 265 -7.86 -4.13 -23.43
N GLY A 266 -8.78 -5.08 -23.48
CA GLY A 266 -8.55 -6.47 -23.11
C GLY A 266 -9.34 -7.41 -24.02
N GLN A 267 -9.27 -8.70 -23.71
CA GLN A 267 -10.08 -9.71 -24.38
C GLN A 267 -11.12 -10.27 -23.42
N SER A 268 -12.38 -10.29 -23.86
CA SER A 268 -13.45 -11.01 -23.18
C SER A 268 -14.19 -11.85 -24.20
N SER A 269 -14.25 -13.17 -23.97
CA SER A 269 -14.86 -14.14 -24.90
C SER A 269 -14.40 -13.98 -26.36
N GLY A 270 -13.09 -13.76 -26.56
CA GLY A 270 -12.48 -13.60 -27.89
C GLY A 270 -12.72 -12.25 -28.58
N HIS A 271 -13.45 -11.32 -27.93
CA HIS A 271 -13.72 -9.99 -28.47
C HIS A 271 -12.88 -8.93 -27.74
N LEU A 272 -12.42 -7.92 -28.51
CA LEU A 272 -11.75 -6.76 -27.94
C LEU A 272 -12.77 -5.92 -27.16
N VAL A 273 -12.52 -5.73 -25.87
CA VAL A 273 -13.39 -4.96 -24.97
C VAL A 273 -12.58 -3.92 -24.22
N CYS A 274 -13.27 -2.89 -23.72
CA CYS A 274 -12.70 -1.92 -22.80
C CYS A 274 -13.00 -2.33 -21.36
N MET A 275 -11.94 -2.53 -20.58
CA MET A 275 -11.99 -2.93 -19.17
C MET A 275 -11.47 -1.80 -18.30
N THR A 276 -11.89 -1.76 -17.04
CA THR A 276 -11.43 -0.78 -16.06
C THR A 276 -11.39 -1.41 -14.67
N ARG A 277 -10.41 -1.01 -13.86
CA ARG A 277 -10.36 -1.28 -12.42
C ARG A 277 -10.91 -0.10 -11.61
N HIS A 278 -11.61 0.84 -12.26
CA HIS A 278 -12.22 2.04 -11.68
C HIS A 278 -11.27 3.08 -11.04
N PHE A 279 -9.96 2.88 -11.15
CA PHE A 279 -8.96 3.86 -10.74
C PHE A 279 -8.76 4.97 -11.79
N PRO A 280 -8.43 6.21 -11.37
CA PRO A 280 -8.04 7.28 -12.27
C PRO A 280 -6.67 7.00 -12.92
N TRP A 281 -6.29 7.84 -13.87
CA TRP A 281 -4.92 7.84 -14.39
C TRP A 281 -3.95 8.24 -13.27
N ALA A 282 -2.72 7.77 -13.33
CA ALA A 282 -1.71 8.18 -12.37
C ALA A 282 -1.45 9.70 -12.43
N ASP A 283 -1.15 10.31 -11.30
CA ASP A 283 -0.86 11.75 -11.25
C ASP A 283 0.33 12.08 -12.16
N GLY A 284 0.23 13.20 -12.88
CA GLY A 284 1.26 13.64 -13.83
C GLY A 284 1.21 12.98 -15.22
N THR A 285 0.21 12.13 -15.49
CA THR A 285 -0.03 11.60 -16.84
C THR A 285 -0.42 12.73 -17.79
N ARG A 286 0.19 12.75 -18.98
CA ARG A 286 -0.09 13.71 -20.05
C ARG A 286 -1.08 13.15 -21.07
#